data_AF-A0AAN6S3H6-F1
#
_entry.id   AF-A0AAN6S3H6-F1
#
_cell.length_a   1.000
_cell.length_b   1.000
_cell.length_c   1.000
_cell.angle_alpha   90.00
_cell.angle_beta   90.00
_cell.angle_gamma   90.00
#
_symmetry.space_group_name_H-M   'P 1'
#
loop_
_entity.id
_entity.type
_entity.pdbx_description
1 polymer ?
#
loop_
_entity_poly.entity_id
_entity_poly.type
_entity_poly.pdbx_seq_one_letter_code
_entity_poly.pdbx_strand_id
1 'polypeptide(L)'
;MIQHFSFRNYGSSMGTPCLRGTMAAWVDGSVRDRQSLAFLSPSRSMMCRCVCKLDRDQNSDFGWVAEVLFIRETDYDEAYFMNRVTRGSLSS
;
A
#
# COMPACT_ATOMS: atom_id res chain seq x y z
N MET A 1 -8.12 -0.25 -17.74
CA MET A 1 -8.79 0.25 -16.52
C MET A 1 -7.75 0.98 -15.69
N ILE A 2 -8.06 2.15 -15.12
CA ILE A 2 -7.14 2.89 -14.25
C ILE A 2 -7.58 2.61 -12.81
N GLN A 3 -6.71 2.01 -12.00
CA GLN A 3 -6.98 1.82 -10.57
C GLN A 3 -6.26 2.90 -9.75
N HIS A 4 -7.01 3.56 -8.89
CA HIS A 4 -6.49 4.56 -7.97
C HIS A 4 -6.31 3.97 -6.58
N PHE A 5 -5.33 4.50 -5.83
CA PHE A 5 -5.13 4.16 -4.44
C PHE A 5 -5.06 5.41 -3.56
N SER A 6 -5.38 5.26 -2.28
CA SER A 6 -5.10 6.25 -1.25
C SER A 6 -4.57 5.56 0.00
N PHE A 7 -3.37 5.93 0.44
CA PHE A 7 -2.84 5.46 1.71
C PHE A 7 -3.25 6.40 2.84
N ARG A 8 -3.79 5.85 3.92
CA ARG A 8 -3.98 6.56 5.18
C ARG A 8 -2.86 6.17 6.14
N ASN A 9 -2.15 7.16 6.68
CA ASN A 9 -1.19 6.90 7.73
C ASN A 9 -1.93 6.61 9.06
N TYR A 10 -1.71 5.43 9.63
CA TYR A 10 -2.32 5.03 10.90
C TYR A 10 -1.59 5.60 12.13
N GLY A 11 -0.41 6.18 11.95
CA GLY A 11 0.50 6.54 13.03
C GLY A 11 0.47 8.01 13.48
N SER A 12 0.02 8.91 12.63
CA SER A 12 0.05 10.34 12.90
C SER A 12 -1.35 10.84 13.23
N SER A 13 -1.52 11.29 14.48
CA SER A 13 -2.65 12.11 14.88
C SER A 13 -2.67 13.37 14.00
N MET A 14 -3.67 13.43 13.11
CA MET A 14 -3.96 14.54 12.19
C MET A 14 -2.89 14.90 11.14
N GLY A 15 -3.30 14.85 9.87
CA GLY A 15 -2.80 15.78 8.84
C GLY A 15 -1.72 15.30 7.90
N THR A 16 -1.17 14.08 8.03
CA THR A 16 -0.20 13.59 7.03
C THR A 16 -0.91 13.37 5.69
N PRO A 17 -0.38 13.88 4.56
CA PRO A 17 -1.05 13.79 3.28
C PRO A 17 -1.37 12.33 2.96
N CYS A 18 -2.63 12.07 2.61
CA CYS A 18 -3.01 10.80 2.03
C CYS A 18 -2.22 10.68 0.72
N LEU A 19 -1.27 9.76 0.64
CA LEU A 19 -0.58 9.48 -0.61
C LEU A 19 -1.63 8.90 -1.57
N ARG A 20 -2.04 9.70 -2.54
CA ARG A 20 -2.98 9.31 -3.60
C ARG A 20 -2.18 9.12 -4.87
N GLY A 21 -2.57 8.14 -5.66
CA GLY A 21 -1.86 7.81 -6.89
C GLY A 21 -2.62 6.82 -7.74
N THR A 22 -1.98 6.48 -8.84
CA THR A 22 -2.46 5.45 -9.77
C THR A 22 -1.59 4.21 -9.65
N MET A 23 -2.19 3.03 -9.69
CA MET A 23 -1.43 1.78 -9.72
C MET A 23 -0.84 1.57 -11.12
N ALA A 24 0.49 1.48 -11.20
CA ALA A 24 1.19 1.11 -12.43
C ALA A 24 1.05 -0.38 -12.70
N ALA A 25 0.92 -0.72 -13.98
CA ALA A 25 0.98 -2.10 -14.47
C ALA A 25 0.04 -3.08 -13.76
N TRP A 26 -1.03 -2.59 -13.15
CA TRP A 26 -2.06 -3.43 -12.57
C TRP A 26 -2.95 -3.97 -13.70
N VAL A 27 -3.00 -5.29 -13.82
CA VAL A 27 -3.79 -5.98 -14.84
C VAL A 27 -4.76 -6.91 -14.14
N ASP A 28 -6.05 -6.75 -14.44
CA ASP A 28 -7.11 -7.60 -13.91
C ASP A 28 -6.84 -9.07 -14.29
N GLY A 29 -7.01 -9.99 -13.34
CA GLY A 29 -6.71 -11.42 -13.51
C GLY A 29 -5.22 -11.79 -13.49
N SER A 30 -4.31 -10.82 -13.35
CA SER A 30 -2.89 -11.09 -13.13
C SER A 30 -2.64 -11.87 -11.83
N VAL A 31 -1.42 -12.39 -11.64
CA VAL A 31 -1.05 -13.06 -10.38
C VAL A 31 -1.20 -12.13 -9.18
N ARG A 32 -0.78 -10.86 -9.31
CA ARG A 32 -0.89 -9.84 -8.25
C ARG A 32 -2.36 -9.53 -7.92
N ASP A 33 -3.21 -9.46 -8.94
CA ASP A 33 -4.64 -9.26 -8.78
C ASP A 33 -5.31 -10.43 -8.05
N ARG A 34 -5.00 -11.66 -8.43
CA ARG A 34 -5.51 -12.84 -7.72
C ARG A 34 -5.01 -12.95 -6.28
N GLN A 35 -3.76 -12.55 -6.03
CA GLN A 35 -3.19 -12.50 -4.69
C GLN A 35 -3.88 -11.44 -3.83
N SER A 36 -4.21 -10.27 -4.37
CA SER A 36 -4.92 -9.23 -3.60
C SER A 36 -6.35 -9.65 -3.27
N LEU A 37 -7.05 -10.31 -4.19
CA LEU A 37 -8.41 -10.81 -4.00
C LEU A 37 -8.53 -11.78 -2.82
N ALA A 38 -7.48 -12.55 -2.52
CA ALA A 38 -7.46 -13.42 -1.35
C ALA A 38 -7.71 -12.64 -0.05
N PHE A 39 -7.22 -11.39 0.05
CA PHE A 39 -7.38 -10.52 1.23
C PHE A 39 -8.71 -9.78 1.27
N LEU A 40 -9.51 -9.83 0.21
CA LEU A 40 -10.81 -9.16 0.12
C LEU A 40 -11.99 -10.06 0.50
N SER A 41 -11.72 -11.28 1.00
CA SER A 41 -12.78 -12.22 1.38
C SER A 41 -13.60 -11.70 2.58
N PRO A 42 -14.94 -11.69 2.50
CA PRO A 42 -15.80 -11.26 3.59
C PRO A 42 -15.81 -12.22 4.79
N SER A 43 -15.31 -13.45 4.64
CA SER A 43 -15.36 -14.48 5.67
C SER A 43 -14.30 -14.33 6.76
N ARG A 44 -13.23 -13.56 6.51
CA ARG A 44 -12.12 -13.37 7.46
C ARG A 44 -11.43 -12.04 7.17
N SER A 45 -11.39 -11.15 8.16
CA SER A 45 -10.54 -9.97 8.09
C SER A 45 -9.08 -10.43 8.12
N MET A 46 -8.41 -10.36 6.96
CA MET A 46 -6.99 -10.66 6.84
C MET A 46 -6.22 -9.37 6.65
N MET A 47 -5.09 -9.25 7.34
CA MET A 47 -4.20 -8.12 7.18
C MET A 47 -3.14 -8.49 6.15
N CYS A 48 -2.84 -7.58 5.22
CA CYS A 48 -1.77 -7.77 4.27
C CYS A 48 -0.72 -6.68 4.38
N ARG A 49 0.52 -7.08 4.10
CA ARG A 49 1.62 -6.17 3.84
C ARG A 49 1.81 -6.08 2.34
N CYS A 50 1.73 -4.85 1.82
CA CYS A 50 1.99 -4.53 0.43
C CYS A 50 3.32 -3.77 0.33
N VAL A 51 4.23 -4.27 -0.51
CA VAL A 51 5.48 -3.58 -0.84
C VAL A 51 5.34 -2.98 -2.22
N CYS A 52 5.48 -1.65 -2.29
CA CYS A 52 5.33 -0.90 -3.53
C CYS A 52 6.61 -0.15 -3.86
N LYS A 53 6.92 -0.03 -5.14
CA LYS A 53 7.81 0.99 -5.67
C LYS A 53 6.99 2.25 -5.93
N LEU A 54 7.41 3.38 -5.38
CA LEU A 54 6.77 4.68 -5.60
C LEU A 54 7.63 5.50 -6.55
N ASP A 55 7.03 5.96 -7.63
CA ASP A 55 7.67 6.86 -8.60
C ASP A 55 6.82 8.13 -8.74
N ARG A 56 7.49 9.28 -8.96
CA ARG A 56 6.79 10.52 -9.33
C ARG A 56 6.47 10.47 -10.81
N ASP A 57 5.23 10.77 -11.15
CA ASP A 57 4.79 10.89 -12.53
C ASP A 57 4.08 12.23 -12.69
N GLN A 58 4.67 13.11 -13.50
CA GLN A 58 4.11 14.43 -13.79
C GLN A 58 2.84 14.35 -14.65
N ASN A 59 2.60 13.21 -15.29
CA ASN A 59 1.41 12.95 -16.10
C ASN A 59 0.32 12.18 -15.34
N SER A 60 0.59 11.77 -14.10
CA SER A 60 -0.41 11.18 -13.21
C SER A 60 -1.28 12.29 -12.61
N ASP A 61 -2.60 12.11 -12.64
CA ASP A 61 -3.58 13.03 -12.03
C ASP A 61 -3.27 13.38 -10.56
N PHE A 62 -2.50 12.53 -9.86
CA PHE A 62 -2.17 12.67 -8.45
C PHE A 62 -0.65 12.84 -8.19
N GLY A 63 0.18 12.91 -9.23
CA GLY A 63 1.63 13.12 -9.14
C GLY A 63 2.46 11.90 -8.70
N TRP A 64 1.79 10.84 -8.26
CA TRP A 64 2.42 9.59 -7.81
C TRP A 64 1.86 8.39 -8.55
N VAL A 65 2.75 7.44 -8.80
CA VAL A 65 2.43 6.12 -9.33
C VAL A 65 3.05 5.07 -8.41
N ALA A 66 2.28 4.04 -8.09
CA ALA A 66 2.75 2.92 -7.28
C ALA A 66 2.74 1.64 -8.10
N GLU A 67 3.88 0.97 -8.18
CA GLU A 67 3.93 -0.41 -8.66
C GLU A 67 3.96 -1.36 -7.47
N VAL A 68 2.96 -2.23 -7.37
CA VAL A 68 2.92 -3.27 -6.34
C VAL A 68 3.92 -4.37 -6.70
N LEU A 69 4.98 -4.52 -5.92
CA LEU A 69 5.98 -5.55 -6.14
C LEU A 69 5.56 -6.88 -5.51
N PHE A 70 4.96 -6.81 -4.32
CA PHE A 70 4.62 -7.99 -3.53
C PHE A 70 3.51 -7.72 -2.53
N ILE A 71 2.65 -8.72 -2.32
CA ILE A 71 1.61 -8.74 -1.31
C ILE A 71 1.74 -10.04 -0.52
N ARG A 72 1.71 -9.97 0.82
CA ARG A 72 1.58 -11.15 1.67
C ARG A 72 0.74 -10.90 2.90
N GLU A 73 0.29 -11.97 3.52
CA GLU A 73 -0.33 -11.92 4.85
C GLU A 73 0.67 -11.37 5.87
N THR A 74 0.14 -10.62 6.82
CA THR A 74 0.86 -10.05 7.96
C THR A 74 -0.03 -10.13 9.19
N ASP A 75 0.57 -10.00 10.36
CA ASP A 75 -0.13 -9.85 11.63
C ASP A 75 0.14 -8.48 12.27
N TYR A 76 -0.48 -8.26 13.43
CA TYR A 76 -0.30 -7.05 14.21
C TYR A 76 1.12 -6.93 14.76
N ASP A 77 1.77 -8.03 15.14
CA ASP A 77 3.12 -8.01 15.73
C ASP A 77 4.13 -7.45 14.72
N GLU A 78 4.07 -7.94 13.48
CA GLU A 78 4.88 -7.41 12.40
C GLU A 78 4.52 -5.96 12.06
N ALA A 79 3.22 -5.63 11.99
CA ALA A 79 2.78 -4.27 11.72
C ALA A 79 3.30 -3.27 12.76
N TYR A 80 3.28 -3.65 14.05
CA TYR A 80 3.84 -2.83 15.14
C TYR A 80 5.36 -2.71 15.05
N PHE A 81 6.05 -3.82 14.75
CA PHE A 81 7.50 -3.79 14.55
C PHE A 81 7.89 -2.82 13.43
N MET A 82 7.22 -2.90 12.28
CA MET A 82 7.49 -2.03 11.14
C MET A 82 7.20 -0.55 11.43
N ASN A 83 6.14 -0.25 12.19
CA ASN A 83 5.85 1.10 12.64
C ASN A 83 6.97 1.65 13.55
N ARG A 84 7.52 0.82 14.45
CA ARG A 84 8.68 1.21 15.28
C ARG A 84 9.93 1.48 14.45
N VAL A 85 10.26 0.59 13.50
CA VAL A 85 11.43 0.75 12.63
C VAL A 85 11.35 2.04 11.84
N THR A 86 10.23 2.25 11.14
CA THR A 86 10.03 3.44 10.29
C THR A 86 10.03 4.76 11.08
N ARG A 87 9.48 4.79 12.30
CA ARG A 87 9.59 5.96 13.18
C ARG A 87 11.00 6.18 13.71
N GLY A 88 11.70 5.12 14.11
CA GLY A 88 13.07 5.21 14.61
C GLY A 88 14.05 5.69 13.52
N SER A 89 13.81 5.34 12.26
CA SER A 89 14.60 5.79 11.11
C SER A 89 14.35 7.24 10.68
N LEU A 90 13.28 7.89 11.16
CA LEU A 90 12.98 9.31 10.91
C LEU A 90 13.53 10.25 12.00
N SER A 91 14.18 9.68 13.03
CA SER A 91 14.78 10.39 14.17
C SER A 91 16.32 10.34 14.17
N SER A 92 16.94 10.15 13.00
CA SER A 92 18.42 10.16 12.83
C SER A 92 18.83 11.11 11.72
#